data_AF-A0A8K0EAL6-F1
#
_entry.id   AF-A0A8K0EAL6-F1
#
_cell.length_a   1.000
_cell.length_b   1.000
_cell.length_c   1.000
_cell.angle_alpha   90.00
_cell.angle_beta   90.00
_cell.angle_gamma   90.00
#
_symmetry.space_group_name_H-M   'P 1'
#
loop_
_entity.id
_entity.type
_entity.pdbx_description
1 polymer ?
#
loop_
_entity_poly.entity_id
_entity_poly.type
_entity_poly.pdbx_seq_one_letter_code
_entity_poly.pdbx_strand_id
1 'polypeptide(L)'
;MSRSLPDHQKSRWKDSLNKVVHAYNCTKNESTGYTPFHLLYGRHPGLPIDLLFGIQEPDDATQTYPEYEKRWKQGMEGTYGLATKHAERAGEKGKKYYDLPPSR
;
A
#
# COMPACT_ATOMS: atom_id res chain seq x y z
N MET A 1 20.25 3.80 -7.89
CA MET A 1 20.14 2.58 -8.73
C MET A 1 19.59 1.45 -7.86
N SER A 2 18.56 0.73 -8.31
CA SER A 2 18.00 -0.41 -7.55
C SER A 2 19.07 -1.47 -7.33
N ARG A 3 19.31 -1.84 -6.06
CA ARG A 3 20.33 -2.85 -5.67
C ARG A 3 19.96 -4.26 -6.12
N SER A 4 18.68 -4.53 -6.38
CA SER A 4 18.14 -5.87 -6.61
C SER A 4 18.07 -6.28 -8.09
N LEU A 5 18.44 -5.39 -9.02
CA LEU A 5 18.45 -5.70 -10.45
C LEU A 5 19.82 -6.26 -10.88
N PRO A 6 19.87 -7.25 -11.79
CA PRO A 6 21.11 -7.66 -12.46
C PRO A 6 21.76 -6.50 -13.23
N ASP A 7 23.08 -6.49 -13.38
CA ASP A 7 23.82 -5.35 -13.97
C ASP A 7 23.35 -4.96 -15.38
N HIS A 8 22.97 -5.95 -16.20
CA HIS A 8 22.41 -5.72 -17.55
C HIS A 8 21.02 -5.04 -17.54
N GLN A 9 20.27 -5.13 -16.43
CA GLN A 9 18.98 -4.46 -16.26
C GLN A 9 19.10 -3.12 -15.53
N LYS A 10 20.22 -2.86 -14.84
CA LYS A 10 20.48 -1.57 -14.19
C LYS A 10 20.56 -0.42 -15.20
N SER A 11 21.08 -0.67 -16.41
CA SER A 11 21.09 0.33 -17.48
C SER A 11 19.68 0.67 -18.00
N ARG A 12 18.76 -0.32 -17.97
CA ARG A 12 17.35 -0.22 -18.40
C ARG A 12 16.36 -0.18 -17.23
N TRP A 13 16.76 0.35 -16.07
CA TRP A 13 15.95 0.34 -14.86
C TRP A 13 14.56 0.96 -15.03
N LYS A 14 14.41 1.92 -15.95
CA LYS A 14 13.14 2.58 -16.29
C LYS A 14 12.07 1.58 -16.74
N ASP A 15 12.46 0.52 -17.46
CA ASP A 15 11.55 -0.51 -17.96
C ASP A 15 11.00 -1.38 -16.82
N SER A 16 11.69 -1.41 -15.68
CA SER A 16 11.26 -2.12 -14.47
C SER A 16 10.46 -1.24 -13.51
N LEU A 17 10.39 0.08 -13.74
CA LEU A 17 9.76 1.02 -12.82
C LEU A 17 8.31 0.65 -12.54
N ASN A 18 7.52 0.35 -13.57
CA ASN A 18 6.10 0.01 -13.44
C ASN A 18 5.90 -1.21 -12.53
N LYS A 19 6.79 -2.20 -12.60
CA LYS A 19 6.74 -3.41 -11.76
C LYS A 19 7.04 -3.07 -10.30
N VAL A 20 8.05 -2.24 -10.06
CA VAL A 20 8.44 -1.80 -8.71
C VAL A 20 7.35 -0.94 -8.08
N VAL A 21 6.78 0.00 -8.83
CA VAL A 21 5.67 0.85 -8.38
C VAL A 21 4.45 0.00 -8.04
N HIS A 22 4.11 -0.98 -8.88
CA HIS A 22 3.03 -1.90 -8.59
C HIS A 22 3.29 -2.70 -7.31
N ALA A 23 4.49 -3.29 -7.17
CA ALA A 23 4.87 -4.02 -5.96
C ALA A 23 4.80 -3.14 -4.70
N TYR A 24 5.29 -1.90 -4.78
CA TYR A 24 5.21 -0.94 -3.67
C TYR A 24 3.76 -0.61 -3.30
N ASN A 25 2.92 -0.30 -4.29
CA ASN A 25 1.52 0.05 -4.08
C ASN A 25 0.67 -1.11 -3.54
N CYS A 26 1.04 -2.36 -3.86
CA CYS A 26 0.29 -3.55 -3.45
C CYS A 26 0.85 -4.24 -2.20
N THR A 27 2.04 -3.86 -1.73
CA THR A 27 2.65 -4.44 -0.53
C THR A 27 2.31 -3.62 0.70
N LYS A 28 2.01 -4.31 1.81
CA LYS A 28 1.75 -3.67 3.09
C LYS A 28 3.00 -2.92 3.55
N ASN A 29 2.85 -1.63 3.80
CA ASN A 29 3.93 -0.81 4.34
C ASN A 29 4.07 -1.11 5.85
N GLU A 30 5.30 -1.37 6.33
CA GLU A 30 5.54 -1.72 7.74
C GLU A 30 5.21 -0.58 8.71
N SER A 31 5.40 0.67 8.29
CA SER A 31 5.15 1.84 9.12
C SER A 31 3.66 2.08 9.30
N THR A 32 2.87 2.02 8.23
CA THR A 32 1.43 2.30 8.30
C THR A 32 0.59 1.05 8.55
N GLY A 33 1.10 -0.14 8.26
CA GLY A 33 0.35 -1.38 8.37
C GLY A 33 -0.66 -1.63 7.24
N TYR A 34 -0.70 -0.79 6.21
CA TYR A 34 -1.60 -0.89 5.05
C TYR A 34 -0.84 -0.75 3.73
N THR A 35 -1.44 -1.19 2.62
CA THR A 35 -0.87 -0.94 1.29
C THR A 35 -1.10 0.53 0.90
N PRO A 36 -0.16 1.20 0.19
CA PRO A 36 -0.37 2.56 -0.28
C PRO A 36 -1.63 2.70 -1.16
N PHE A 37 -1.92 1.71 -2.00
CA PHE A 37 -3.10 1.72 -2.85
C PHE A 37 -4.41 1.71 -2.05
N HIS A 38 -4.48 0.88 -1.00
CA HIS A 38 -5.66 0.83 -0.15
C HIS A 38 -5.87 2.13 0.61
N LEU A 39 -4.81 2.76 1.10
CA LEU A 39 -4.92 4.07 1.77
C LEU A 39 -5.41 5.20 0.84
N LEU A 40 -5.27 5.07 -0.48
CA LEU A 40 -5.78 6.07 -1.42
C LEU A 40 -7.19 5.76 -1.91
N TYR A 41 -7.48 4.49 -2.18
CA TYR A 41 -8.69 4.09 -2.91
C TYR A 41 -9.68 3.28 -2.06
N GLY A 42 -9.30 2.83 -0.86
CA GLY A 42 -10.13 2.02 0.02
C GLY A 42 -10.35 0.58 -0.44
N ARG A 43 -9.66 0.14 -1.50
CA ARG A 43 -9.83 -1.18 -2.13
C ARG A 43 -8.51 -1.76 -2.64
N HIS A 44 -8.52 -2.98 -3.15
CA HIS A 44 -7.33 -3.57 -3.76
C HIS A 44 -7.23 -3.19 -5.26
N PRO A 45 -6.01 -3.13 -5.82
CA PRO A 45 -5.85 -2.86 -7.24
C PRO A 45 -6.35 -4.06 -8.05
N GLY A 46 -7.37 -3.83 -8.88
CA GLY A 46 -7.85 -4.84 -9.82
C GLY A 46 -6.81 -5.11 -10.90
N LEU A 47 -6.51 -6.37 -11.13
CA LEU A 47 -5.60 -6.83 -12.17
C LEU A 47 -6.37 -7.24 -13.42
N PRO A 48 -5.75 -7.18 -14.62
CA PRO A 48 -6.36 -7.69 -15.84
C PRO A 48 -6.80 -9.16 -15.75
N ILE A 49 -6.11 -9.95 -14.92
CA ILE A 49 -6.45 -11.36 -14.68
C ILE A 49 -7.75 -11.49 -13.88
N ASP A 50 -8.01 -10.57 -12.95
CA ASP A 50 -9.25 -10.54 -12.16
C ASP A 50 -10.45 -10.27 -13.07
N LEU A 51 -10.28 -9.36 -14.05
CA LEU A 51 -11.29 -9.10 -15.07
C LEU A 51 -11.57 -10.33 -15.95
N LEU A 52 -10.51 -11.04 -16.38
CA LEU A 52 -10.64 -12.23 -17.22
C LEU A 52 -11.40 -13.36 -16.50
N PHE A 53 -11.21 -13.49 -15.20
CA PHE A 53 -11.89 -14.48 -14.37
C PHE A 53 -13.20 -13.99 -13.74
N GLY A 54 -13.61 -12.75 -14.00
CA GLY A 54 -14.82 -12.18 -13.41
C GLY A 54 -14.73 -12.06 -11.89
N ILE A 55 -13.52 -11.95 -11.33
CA ILE A 55 -13.30 -11.71 -9.90
C ILE A 55 -13.67 -10.25 -9.63
N GLN A 56 -14.89 -10.04 -9.14
CA GLN A 56 -15.37 -8.74 -8.71
C GLN A 56 -15.23 -8.63 -7.19
N GLU A 57 -14.90 -7.43 -6.70
CA GLU A 57 -15.06 -7.16 -5.28
C GLU A 57 -16.56 -7.31 -4.94
N PRO A 58 -16.92 -8.03 -3.85
CA PRO A 58 -18.30 -8.42 -3.56
C PRO A 58 -19.31 -7.26 -3.40
N ASP A 59 -18.81 -6.03 -3.42
CA ASP A 59 -19.47 -4.87 -2.83
C ASP A 59 -20.08 -3.89 -3.85
N ASP A 60 -19.92 -4.16 -5.16
CA ASP A 60 -20.32 -3.25 -6.24
C ASP A 60 -21.65 -3.62 -6.94
N ALA A 61 -22.16 -4.84 -6.78
CA ALA A 61 -23.24 -5.34 -7.64
C ALA A 61 -24.65 -4.80 -7.30
N THR A 62 -24.85 -4.19 -6.13
CA THR A 62 -26.20 -3.87 -5.61
C THR A 62 -26.33 -2.53 -4.89
N GLN A 63 -25.30 -1.69 -4.88
CA GLN A 63 -25.29 -0.47 -4.05
C GLN A 63 -25.59 0.80 -4.84
N THR A 64 -26.39 1.68 -4.25
CA THR A 64 -26.56 3.04 -4.78
C THR A 64 -25.32 3.88 -4.46
N TYR A 65 -24.98 4.83 -5.35
CA TYR A 65 -23.80 5.68 -5.18
C TYR A 65 -23.71 6.38 -3.79
N PRO A 66 -24.80 6.97 -3.23
CA PRO A 66 -24.73 7.60 -1.91
C PRO A 66 -24.40 6.63 -0.77
N GLU A 67 -24.84 5.38 -0.89
CA GLU A 67 -24.59 4.34 0.09
C GLU A 67 -23.14 3.86 0.04
N TYR A 68 -22.61 3.69 -1.18
CA TYR A 68 -21.19 3.46 -1.43
C TYR A 68 -20.33 4.58 -0.83
N GLU A 69 -20.66 5.84 -1.10
CA GLU A 69 -19.91 7.00 -0.59
C GLU A 69 -19.87 7.01 0.95
N LYS A 70 -21.03 6.77 1.58
CA LYS A 70 -21.14 6.71 3.04
C LYS A 70 -20.28 5.59 3.61
N ARG A 71 -20.36 4.38 3.05
CA ARG A 71 -19.56 3.22 3.51
C ARG A 71 -18.08 3.48 3.33
N TRP A 72 -17.67 3.99 2.16
CA TRP A 72 -16.29 4.31 1.86
C TRP A 72 -15.73 5.31 2.87
N LYS A 73 -16.44 6.41 3.16
CA LYS A 73 -16.01 7.39 4.16
C LYS A 73 -15.82 6.76 5.55
N GLN A 74 -16.80 6.00 6.01
CA GLN A 74 -16.74 5.32 7.32
C GLN A 74 -15.57 4.33 7.41
N GLY A 75 -15.37 3.51 6.37
CA GLY A 75 -14.25 2.56 6.31
C GLY A 75 -12.89 3.25 6.27
N MET A 76 -12.78 4.34 5.51
CA MET A 76 -11.54 5.10 5.39
C MET A 76 -11.19 5.84 6.68
N GLU A 77 -12.15 6.43 7.40
CA GLU A 77 -11.91 7.05 8.71
C GLU A 77 -11.26 6.07 9.70
N GLY A 78 -11.81 4.85 9.80
CA GLY A 78 -11.23 3.80 10.64
C GLY A 78 -9.84 3.37 10.19
N THR A 79 -9.66 3.18 8.88
CA THR A 79 -8.39 2.77 8.27
C THR A 79 -7.29 3.79 8.50
N TYR A 80 -7.56 5.08 8.26
CA TYR A 80 -6.61 6.16 8.53
C TYR A 80 -6.28 6.25 10.02
N GLY A 81 -7.28 6.12 10.91
CA GLY A 81 -7.03 6.09 12.35
C GLY A 81 -6.07 4.98 12.78
N LEU A 82 -6.22 3.78 12.22
CA LEU A 82 -5.32 2.65 12.48
C LEU A 82 -3.94 2.87 11.85
N ALA A 83 -3.88 3.38 10.62
CA ALA A 83 -2.65 3.65 9.90
C ALA A 83 -1.78 4.69 10.63
N THR A 84 -2.40 5.75 11.15
CA THR A 84 -1.72 6.79 11.94
C THR A 84 -1.15 6.21 13.22
N LYS A 85 -1.92 5.43 13.99
CA LYS A 85 -1.41 4.77 15.22
C LYS A 85 -0.24 3.84 14.93
N HIS A 86 -0.30 3.10 13.83
CA HIS A 86 0.81 2.25 13.38
C HIS A 86 2.04 3.09 13.05
N ALA A 87 1.87 4.19 12.31
CA ALA A 87 2.95 5.07 11.92
C ALA A 87 3.62 5.76 13.12
N GLU A 88 2.83 6.21 14.10
CA GLU A 88 3.31 6.76 15.36
C GLU A 88 4.19 5.74 16.09
N ARG A 89 3.69 4.51 16.28
CA ARG A 89 4.43 3.44 16.95
C ARG A 89 5.72 3.07 16.20
N ALA A 90 5.68 3.06 14.86
CA ALA A 90 6.86 2.83 14.05
C ALA A 90 7.88 3.96 14.21
N GLY A 91 7.42 5.22 14.25
CA GLY A 91 8.23 6.40 14.50
C GLY A 91 8.89 6.39 15.88
N GLU A 92 8.14 6.03 16.93
CA GLU A 92 8.68 5.90 18.29
C GLU A 92 9.78 4.83 18.38
N LYS A 93 9.58 3.68 17.72
CA LYS A 93 10.61 2.64 17.63
C LYS A 93 11.83 3.16 16.87
N GLY A 94 11.63 3.79 15.72
CA GLY A 94 12.70 4.37 14.91
C GLY A 94 13.54 5.37 15.69
N LYS A 95 12.89 6.26 16.45
CA LYS A 95 13.55 7.21 17.34
C LYS A 95 14.42 6.51 18.38
N LYS A 96 13.88 5.50 19.08
CA LYS A 96 14.64 4.72 20.08
C LYS A 96 15.90 4.10 19.49
N TYR A 97 15.82 3.54 18.28
CA TYR A 97 16.99 2.97 17.61
C TYR A 97 18.02 4.02 17.20
N TYR A 98 17.57 5.18 16.72
CA TYR A 98 18.45 6.27 16.33
C TYR A 98 19.19 6.88 17.53
N ASP A 99 18.51 6.99 18.67
CA ASP A 99 19.05 7.57 19.89
C ASP A 99 19.99 6.61 20.65
N LEU A 100 20.09 5.33 20.26
CA LEU A 100 21.04 4.38 20.86
C LEU A 100 22.48 4.76 20.47
N PRO A 101 23.42 4.78 21.44
CA PRO A 101 24.83 4.99 21.12
C PRO A 101 25.34 3.86 20.22
N PRO A 102 26.31 4.14 19.31
CA PRO A 102 26.87 3.11 18.45
C PRO A 102 27.40 1.95 19.31
N SER A 103 26.96 0.73 19.00
CA SER A 103 27.51 -0.48 19.59
C SER A 103 29.02 -0.51 19.32
N ARG A 104 29.81 -0.45 20.40
CA ARG A 104 31.28 -0.57 20.38
C ARG A 104 31.73 -1.95 19.92
#